data_AF-A0A845XAW2-F1
#
_entry.id   AF-A0A845XAW2-F1
#
_cell.length_a   1.000
_cell.length_b   1.000
_cell.length_c   1.000
_cell.angle_alpha   90.00
_cell.angle_beta   90.00
_cell.angle_gamma   90.00
#
_symmetry.space_group_name_H-M   'P 1'
#
loop_
_entity.id
_entity.type
_entity.pdbx_description
1 polymer ?
#
loop_
_entity_poly.entity_id
_entity_poly.type
_entity_poly.pdbx_seq_one_letter_code
_entity_poly.pdbx_strand_id
1 'polypeptide(L)'
;LLVLSACQTALGNQSVEYGFAGLAVQAEVGAAVAGLWSANDAATLALMSEFYRQLSLGLPKGEALRQAQLALLQGSVRLENKQLVGSDKAIALPPELQELGDRTFWHPYYWSAFTLIGNPW
;
A
#
# COMPACT_ATOMS: atom_id res chain seq x y z
N LEU A 1 11.00 -6.88 -5.74
CA LEU A 1 9.81 -6.52 -4.94
C LEU A 1 8.66 -6.47 -5.90
N LEU A 2 7.66 -7.32 -5.72
CA LEU A 2 6.42 -7.29 -6.47
C LEU A 2 5.36 -6.58 -5.62
N VAL A 3 4.64 -5.60 -6.17
CA VAL A 3 3.52 -4.95 -5.48
C VAL A 3 2.25 -5.27 -6.25
N LEU A 4 1.34 -5.98 -5.62
CA LEU A 4 0.04 -6.33 -6.17
C LEU A 4 -0.99 -5.42 -5.50
N SER A 5 -1.35 -4.34 -6.20
CA SER A 5 -2.21 -3.26 -5.68
C SER A 5 -3.67 -3.36 -6.15
N ALA A 6 -4.06 -4.47 -6.78
CA ALA A 6 -5.43 -4.68 -7.25
C ALA A 6 -6.31 -5.30 -6.14
N CYS A 7 -7.61 -5.03 -6.19
CA CYS A 7 -8.61 -5.63 -5.31
C CYS A 7 -8.47 -7.16 -5.28
N GLN A 8 -8.49 -7.76 -4.08
CA GLN A 8 -8.33 -9.22 -3.88
C GLN A 8 -6.98 -9.79 -4.32
N THR A 9 -5.98 -8.89 -4.28
CA THR A 9 -4.54 -9.10 -4.29
C THR A 9 -3.92 -10.22 -3.46
N ALA A 10 -4.58 -10.65 -2.38
CA ALA A 10 -4.02 -11.63 -1.45
C ALA A 10 -5.02 -12.77 -1.11
N LEU A 11 -6.20 -12.78 -1.73
CA LEU A 11 -7.19 -13.86 -1.62
C LEU A 11 -7.14 -14.77 -2.84
N GLY A 12 -6.45 -15.91 -2.71
CA GLY A 12 -6.40 -16.89 -3.78
C GLY A 12 -7.81 -17.41 -3.99
N ASN A 13 -8.24 -17.67 -5.22
CA ASN A 13 -9.45 -18.47 -5.40
C ASN A 13 -9.21 -19.87 -4.78
N GLN A 14 -10.26 -20.55 -4.32
CA GLN A 14 -10.17 -21.89 -3.71
C GLN A 14 -9.64 -22.98 -4.68
N SER A 15 -9.33 -22.61 -5.91
CA SER A 15 -8.78 -23.41 -7.01
C SER A 15 -7.31 -23.04 -7.35
N VAL A 16 -6.66 -22.12 -6.61
CA VAL A 16 -5.23 -21.78 -6.79
C VAL A 16 -4.41 -22.46 -5.69
N GLU A 17 -3.83 -23.62 -6.00
CA GLU A 17 -3.14 -24.51 -5.05
C GLU A 17 -1.98 -23.90 -4.23
N TYR A 18 -1.46 -22.71 -4.61
CA TYR A 18 -0.26 -22.13 -3.97
C TYR A 18 -0.45 -20.74 -3.34
N GLY A 19 -1.63 -20.12 -3.47
CA GLY A 19 -1.89 -18.77 -2.94
C GLY A 19 -0.86 -17.70 -3.39
N PHE A 20 -0.78 -16.58 -2.67
CA PHE A 20 0.07 -15.44 -3.05
C PHE A 20 1.55 -15.62 -2.77
N ALA A 21 1.89 -16.45 -1.79
CA ALA A 21 3.26 -16.89 -1.58
C ALA A 21 3.77 -17.67 -2.81
N GLY A 22 2.92 -18.50 -3.44
CA GLY A 22 3.23 -19.21 -4.68
C GLY A 22 3.55 -18.29 -5.85
N LEU A 23 2.79 -17.21 -6.03
CA LEU A 23 3.07 -16.19 -7.07
C LEU A 23 4.40 -15.47 -6.84
N ALA A 24 4.73 -15.13 -5.59
CA ALA A 24 6.02 -14.50 -5.28
C ALA A 24 7.20 -15.42 -5.61
N VAL A 25 7.07 -16.72 -5.31
CA VAL A 25 8.07 -17.75 -5.64
C VAL A 25 8.17 -17.96 -7.16
N GLN A 26 7.03 -18.06 -7.86
CA GLN A 26 7.00 -18.27 -9.31
C GLN A 26 7.52 -17.06 -10.10
N ALA A 27 7.36 -15.85 -9.57
CA ALA A 27 7.89 -14.62 -10.16
C ALA A 27 9.36 -14.34 -9.81
N GLU A 28 10.05 -15.26 -9.10
CA GLU A 28 11.45 -15.14 -8.66
C GLU A 28 11.77 -13.82 -7.93
N VAL A 29 10.80 -13.25 -7.22
CA VAL A 29 10.98 -12.00 -6.48
C VAL A 29 11.32 -12.25 -5.01
N GLY A 30 12.32 -11.52 -4.49
CA GLY A 30 12.72 -11.66 -3.09
C GLY A 30 11.65 -11.25 -2.07
N ALA A 31 10.62 -10.48 -2.45
CA ALA A 31 9.48 -10.12 -1.59
C ALA A 31 8.28 -9.61 -2.40
N ALA A 32 7.07 -9.80 -1.88
CA ALA A 32 5.81 -9.31 -2.44
C ALA A 32 4.94 -8.59 -1.40
N VAL A 33 4.31 -7.47 -1.77
CA VAL A 33 3.27 -6.78 -0.97
C VAL A 33 1.91 -6.97 -1.63
N ALA A 34 0.92 -7.39 -0.86
CA ALA A 34 -0.43 -7.65 -1.36
C ALA A 34 -1.53 -7.36 -0.32
N GLY A 35 -2.73 -7.00 -0.79
CA GLY A 35 -3.90 -6.68 0.04
C GLY A 35 -4.85 -7.85 0.28
N LEU A 36 -5.15 -8.17 1.55
CA LEU A 36 -6.02 -9.25 2.04
C LEU A 36 -7.52 -9.05 1.76
N TRP A 37 -7.96 -7.83 1.48
CA TRP A 37 -9.33 -7.55 1.04
C TRP A 37 -9.33 -6.38 0.05
N SER A 38 -10.49 -6.11 -0.55
CA SER A 38 -10.68 -4.93 -1.42
C SER A 38 -10.50 -3.66 -0.59
N ALA A 39 -9.28 -3.11 -0.56
CA ALA A 39 -9.03 -1.80 0.02
C ALA A 39 -9.56 -0.71 -0.91
N ASN A 40 -9.95 0.43 -0.34
CA ASN A 40 -10.40 1.61 -1.09
C ASN A 40 -9.25 2.17 -1.97
N ASP A 41 -9.52 2.48 -3.24
CA ASP A 41 -8.49 2.95 -4.19
C ASP A 41 -7.71 4.17 -3.68
N ALA A 42 -8.37 5.13 -3.03
CA ALA A 42 -7.71 6.31 -2.46
C ALA A 42 -6.78 5.94 -1.29
N ALA A 43 -7.17 4.95 -0.48
CA ALA A 43 -6.32 4.43 0.59
C ALA A 43 -5.12 3.65 0.05
N THR A 44 -5.32 2.85 -0.99
CA THR A 44 -4.23 2.13 -1.68
C THR A 44 -3.22 3.13 -2.25
N LEU A 45 -3.70 4.19 -2.91
CA LEU A 45 -2.87 5.27 -3.41
C LEU A 45 -2.06 5.93 -2.27
N ALA A 46 -2.73 6.30 -1.18
CA ALA A 46 -2.11 6.93 -0.03
C ALA A 46 -1.03 6.04 0.61
N LEU A 47 -1.35 4.77 0.89
CA LEU A 47 -0.43 3.83 1.49
C LEU A 47 0.77 3.53 0.60
N MET A 48 0.55 3.27 -0.69
CA MET A 48 1.64 2.93 -1.61
C MET A 48 2.57 4.12 -1.86
N SER A 49 2.02 5.33 -1.96
CA SER A 49 2.83 6.53 -2.12
C SER A 49 3.76 6.74 -0.93
N GLU A 50 3.25 6.59 0.29
CA GLU A 50 4.08 6.68 1.49
C GLU A 50 5.05 5.50 1.62
N PHE A 51 4.62 4.28 1.27
CA PHE A 51 5.48 3.09 1.29
C PHE A 51 6.69 3.25 0.36
N TYR A 52 6.49 3.67 -0.89
CA TYR A 52 7.58 3.90 -1.83
C TYR A 52 8.48 5.06 -1.40
N ARG A 53 7.93 6.09 -0.75
CA ARG A 53 8.72 7.15 -0.14
C ARG A 53 9.64 6.59 0.94
N GLN A 54 9.12 5.82 1.89
CA GLN A 54 9.90 5.19 2.97
C GLN A 54 10.98 4.24 2.41
N LEU A 55 10.65 3.48 1.35
CA LEU A 55 11.63 2.67 0.63
C LEU A 55 12.75 3.52 0.01
N SER A 56 12.43 4.68 -0.58
CA SER A 56 13.43 5.58 -1.17
C SER A 56 14.40 6.17 -0.14
N LEU A 57 14.04 6.18 1.15
CA LEU A 57 14.91 6.58 2.26
C LEU A 57 15.89 5.47 2.68
N GLY A 58 15.85 4.31 2.02
CA GLY A 58 16.73 3.17 2.31
C GLY A 58 16.22 2.26 3.43
N LEU A 59 14.97 2.40 3.86
CA LEU A 59 14.39 1.50 4.86
C LEU A 59 14.18 0.08 4.28
N PRO A 60 14.42 -0.97 5.08
CA PRO A 60 14.01 -2.34 4.75
C PRO A 60 12.52 -2.39 4.40
N LYS A 61 12.12 -3.31 3.53
CA LYS A 61 10.74 -3.39 3.00
C LYS A 61 9.69 -3.51 4.09
N GLY A 62 9.98 -4.33 5.12
CA GLY A 62 9.08 -4.50 6.26
C GLY A 62 8.91 -3.21 7.06
N GLU A 63 10.01 -2.50 7.30
CA GLU A 63 10.00 -1.24 8.06
C GLU A 63 9.34 -0.12 7.25
N ALA A 64 9.60 -0.04 5.95
CA ALA A 64 8.95 0.93 5.07
C ALA A 64 7.42 0.75 5.07
N LEU A 65 6.92 -0.49 5.01
CA LEU A 65 5.49 -0.77 5.06
C LEU A 65 4.90 -0.38 6.41
N ARG A 66 5.58 -0.74 7.50
CA ARG A 66 5.17 -0.38 8.87
C ARG A 66 5.07 1.13 9.05
N GLN A 67 6.06 1.88 8.58
CA GLN A 67 6.07 3.34 8.68
C GLN A 67 4.93 3.97 7.86
N ALA A 68 4.64 3.44 6.67
CA ALA A 68 3.50 3.90 5.89
C ALA A 68 2.16 3.65 6.61
N GLN A 69 1.96 2.45 7.18
CA GLN A 69 0.77 2.14 7.97
C GLN A 69 0.62 3.07 9.19
N LEU A 70 1.72 3.35 9.90
CA LEU A 70 1.72 4.31 11.01
C LEU A 70 1.38 5.73 10.57
N ALA A 71 1.91 6.19 9.43
CA ALA A 71 1.63 7.52 8.91
C ALA A 71 0.16 7.70 8.52
N LEU A 72 -0.49 6.66 7.99
CA LEU A 72 -1.94 6.64 7.76
C LEU A 72 -2.73 6.59 9.08
N LEU A 73 -2.30 5.76 10.03
CA LEU A 73 -2.89 5.68 11.38
C LEU A 73 -2.81 7.00 12.13
N GLN A 74 -1.77 7.80 11.90
CA GLN A 74 -1.58 9.14 12.47
C GLN A 74 -2.09 10.26 11.56
N GLY A 75 -2.78 9.91 10.45
CA GLY A 75 -3.28 10.80 9.39
C GLY A 75 -2.35 11.90 8.94
N SER A 76 -1.05 11.63 9.05
CA SER A 76 0.00 12.38 8.38
C SER A 76 -0.12 12.18 6.87
N VAL A 77 -0.72 11.07 6.43
CA VAL A 77 -1.08 10.83 5.04
C VAL A 77 -2.59 10.99 4.83
N ARG A 78 -2.99 11.88 3.93
CA ARG A 78 -4.40 12.19 3.63
C ARG A 78 -4.57 12.86 2.26
N LEU A 79 -5.78 12.83 1.72
CA LEU A 79 -6.15 13.66 0.57
C LEU A 79 -6.73 14.97 1.09
N GLU A 80 -6.16 16.08 0.66
CA GLU A 80 -6.57 17.42 1.09
C GLU A 80 -6.25 18.42 -0.02
N ASN A 81 -7.20 19.28 -0.37
CA ASN A 81 -7.02 20.35 -1.36
C ASN A 81 -6.48 19.88 -2.72
N LYS A 82 -6.99 18.74 -3.23
CA LYS A 82 -6.55 18.10 -4.49
C LYS A 82 -5.09 17.63 -4.46
N GLN A 83 -4.52 17.46 -3.29
CA GLN A 83 -3.18 16.94 -3.08
C GLN A 83 -3.24 15.67 -2.23
N LEU A 84 -2.32 14.76 -2.49
CA LEU A 84 -1.93 13.75 -1.52
C LEU A 84 -0.90 14.38 -0.59
N VAL A 85 -1.33 14.70 0.63
CA VAL A 85 -0.45 15.12 1.71
C VAL A 85 0.20 13.86 2.26
N GLY A 86 1.52 13.73 2.10
CA GLY A 86 2.33 12.69 2.72
C GLY A 86 2.97 13.19 4.03
N SER A 87 3.78 12.34 4.66
CA SER A 87 4.40 12.66 5.96
C SER A 87 5.37 13.84 5.93
N ASP A 88 5.99 14.15 4.79
CA ASP A 88 6.98 15.22 4.61
C ASP A 88 6.74 16.11 3.37
N LYS A 89 5.96 15.63 2.40
CA LYS A 89 5.73 16.28 1.11
C LYS A 89 4.27 16.13 0.69
N ALA A 90 3.76 17.16 0.01
CA ALA A 90 2.48 17.10 -0.67
C ALA A 90 2.68 16.92 -2.18
N ILE A 91 1.89 16.04 -2.79
CA ILE A 91 1.93 15.73 -4.22
C ILE A 91 0.59 16.13 -4.82
N ALA A 92 0.61 16.96 -5.88
CA ALA A 92 -0.61 17.33 -6.59
C ALA A 92 -1.23 16.10 -7.27
N LEU A 93 -2.54 15.91 -7.10
CA LEU A 93 -3.26 14.81 -7.74
C LEU A 93 -3.48 15.11 -9.24
N PRO A 94 -3.29 14.12 -10.12
CA PRO A 94 -3.76 14.17 -11.50
C PRO A 94 -5.26 14.51 -11.57
N PRO A 95 -5.74 15.20 -12.62
CA PRO A 95 -7.14 15.60 -12.77
C PRO A 95 -8.15 14.47 -12.49
N GLU A 96 -7.84 13.25 -12.91
CA GLU A 96 -8.68 12.06 -12.77
C GLU A 96 -8.91 11.66 -11.31
N LEU A 97 -7.97 12.00 -10.42
CA LEU A 97 -8.02 11.64 -8.99
C LEU A 97 -8.53 12.78 -8.12
N GLN A 98 -8.76 13.97 -8.68
CA GLN A 98 -9.26 15.13 -7.91
C GLN A 98 -10.72 14.94 -7.47
N GLU A 99 -11.49 14.09 -8.16
CA GLU A 99 -12.88 13.76 -7.79
C GLU A 99 -13.01 12.93 -6.51
N LEU A 100 -11.91 12.35 -6.01
CA LEU A 100 -11.91 11.57 -4.78
C LEU A 100 -12.28 12.41 -3.54
N GLY A 101 -12.08 13.73 -3.61
CA GLY A 101 -12.32 14.68 -2.53
C GLY A 101 -11.36 14.51 -1.35
N ASP A 102 -11.57 15.33 -0.32
CA ASP A 102 -10.76 15.29 0.90
C ASP A 102 -11.09 14.03 1.71
N ARG A 103 -10.06 13.27 2.10
CA ARG A 103 -10.21 11.98 2.79
C ARG A 103 -9.07 11.73 3.75
N THR A 104 -9.39 11.03 4.83
CA THR A 104 -8.40 10.55 5.80
C THR A 104 -8.47 9.05 5.96
N PHE A 105 -7.37 8.44 6.40
CA PHE A 105 -7.18 6.98 6.36
C PHE A 105 -6.77 6.36 7.71
N TRP A 106 -7.12 7.02 8.82
CA TRP A 106 -6.77 6.58 10.18
C TRP A 106 -7.29 5.18 10.53
N HIS A 107 -8.49 4.84 10.05
CA HIS A 107 -9.14 3.59 10.40
C HIS A 107 -8.39 2.38 9.81
N PRO A 108 -8.08 1.33 10.61
CA PRO A 108 -7.30 0.16 10.16
C PRO A 108 -7.78 -0.49 8.87
N TYR A 109 -9.09 -0.47 8.62
CA TYR A 109 -9.72 -0.91 7.37
C TYR A 109 -8.98 -0.49 6.10
N TYR A 110 -8.37 0.70 6.10
CA TYR A 110 -7.70 1.29 4.93
C TYR A 110 -6.28 0.76 4.67
N TRP A 111 -5.58 0.25 5.68
CA TRP A 111 -4.14 -0.06 5.58
C TRP A 111 -3.73 -1.42 6.13
N SER A 112 -4.53 -2.01 7.03
CA SER A 112 -4.19 -3.31 7.65
C SER A 112 -4.36 -4.48 6.70
N ALA A 113 -4.97 -4.26 5.53
CA ALA A 113 -5.09 -5.26 4.47
C ALA A 113 -3.72 -5.65 3.89
N PHE A 114 -2.76 -4.74 3.88
CA PHE A 114 -1.51 -4.93 3.16
C PHE A 114 -0.49 -5.68 4.01
N THR A 115 -0.03 -6.81 3.49
CA THR A 115 1.01 -7.63 4.13
C THR A 115 2.19 -7.82 3.20
N LEU A 116 3.36 -8.01 3.79
CA LEU A 116 4.61 -8.33 3.10
C LEU A 116 4.91 -9.82 3.28
N ILE A 117 5.17 -10.52 2.17
CA ILE A 117 5.58 -11.92 2.14
C ILE A 117 6.95 -12.02 1.48
N GLY A 118 7.86 -12.82 2.03
CA GLY A 118 9.23 -12.99 1.53
C GLY A 118 10.28 -12.28 2.39
N ASN A 119 11.44 -11.96 1.81
CA ASN A 119 12.55 -11.32 2.52
C ASN A 119 12.22 -9.85 2.85
N PRO A 120 12.09 -9.47 4.14
CA PRO A 120 11.76 -8.12 4.52
C PRO A 120 12.95 -7.15 4.51
N TRP A 121 14.17 -7.67 4.30
CA TRP A 121 15.44 -6.94 4.36
C TRP A 121 15.89 -6.43 2.99
#